data_AF-A0A954ZW58-F1
#
_entry.id   AF-A0A954ZW58-F1
#
_cell.length_a   1.000
_cell.length_b   1.000
_cell.length_c   1.000
_cell.angle_alpha   90.00
_cell.angle_beta   90.00
_cell.angle_gamma   90.00
#
_symmetry.space_group_name_H-M   'P 1'
#
loop_
_entity.id
_entity.type
_entity.pdbx_description
1 polymer ?
#
loop_
_entity_poly.entity_id
_entity_poly.type
_entity_poly.pdbx_seq_one_letter_code
_entity_poly.pdbx_strand_id
1 'polypeptide(L)'
;MDEHQLMVLGGVTQVMLAIDAPYESVQMLLDQHPCETMGDPEEEGSGAWHFRHMCEVFRVHARAVIGETEVATWPSMPKGLRACAMTLKEDAMRFTIWCMTHVDQIERVTYGEEMGFEEMVGIMSRHLVWHAAAVHYWCIWKGGSGEG
;
A
#
# COMPACT_ATOMS: atom_id res chain seq x y z
N MET A 1 -13.18 20.02 13.29
CA MET A 1 -13.21 18.60 12.91
C MET A 1 -14.09 17.89 13.90
N ASP A 2 -15.09 17.16 13.42
CA ASP A 2 -15.88 16.25 14.26
C ASP A 2 -15.18 14.88 14.41
N GLU A 3 -15.78 13.98 15.20
CA GLU A 3 -15.24 12.65 15.49
C GLU A 3 -15.07 11.80 14.22
N HIS A 4 -16.03 11.89 13.29
CA HIS A 4 -15.98 11.16 12.03
C HIS A 4 -14.81 11.61 11.15
N GLN A 5 -14.62 12.93 11.02
CA GLN A 5 -13.50 13.50 10.30
C GLN A 5 -12.15 13.13 10.92
N LEU A 6 -12.07 13.06 12.26
CA LEU A 6 -10.87 12.61 12.96
C LEU A 6 -10.58 11.13 12.73
N MET A 7 -11.61 10.27 12.71
CA MET A 7 -11.48 8.85 12.39
C MET A 7 -10.95 8.66 10.97
N VAL A 8 -11.54 9.36 9.99
CA VAL A 8 -11.07 9.30 8.59
C VAL A 8 -9.62 9.78 8.48
N LEU A 9 -9.29 10.92 9.09
CA LEU A 9 -7.93 11.46 9.12
C LEU A 9 -6.94 10.48 9.75
N GLY A 10 -7.31 9.85 10.88
CA GLY A 10 -6.48 8.85 11.55
C GLY A 10 -6.21 7.64 10.64
N GLY A 11 -7.26 7.13 9.99
CA GLY A 11 -7.17 6.01 9.05
C GLY A 11 -6.23 6.27 7.88
N VAL A 12 -6.43 7.37 7.15
CA VAL A 12 -5.56 7.72 6.01
C VAL A 12 -4.12 8.03 6.44
N THR A 13 -3.94 8.60 7.65
CA THR A 13 -2.61 8.82 8.22
C THR A 13 -1.88 7.50 8.47
N GLN A 14 -2.55 6.47 8.99
CA GLN A 14 -1.95 5.16 9.20
C GLN A 14 -1.53 4.48 7.89
N VAL A 15 -2.32 4.64 6.82
CA VAL A 15 -1.95 4.16 5.48
C VAL A 15 -0.69 4.86 4.98
N MET A 16 -0.61 6.19 5.13
CA MET A 16 0.57 6.96 4.74
C MET A 16 1.82 6.56 5.55
N LEU A 17 1.68 6.31 6.85
CA LEU A 17 2.79 5.84 7.68
C LEU A 17 3.28 4.45 7.26
N ALA A 18 2.39 3.53 6.90
CA ALA A 18 2.78 2.22 6.35
C ALA A 18 3.61 2.33 5.06
N ILE A 19 3.50 3.45 4.32
CA ILE A 19 4.24 3.68 3.08
C ILE A 19 5.54 4.46 3.33
N ASP A 20 5.49 5.55 4.11
CA ASP A 20 6.54 6.59 4.12
C ASP A 20 7.22 6.79 5.48
N ALA A 21 6.86 6.01 6.51
CA ALA A 21 7.53 6.10 7.81
C ALA A 21 9.01 5.64 7.74
N PRO A 22 9.88 6.06 8.67
CA PRO A 22 11.28 5.61 8.68
C PRO A 22 11.47 4.14 9.11
N TYR A 23 10.46 3.52 9.71
CA TYR A 23 10.50 2.13 10.20
C TYR A 23 9.24 1.39 9.79
N GLU A 24 9.37 0.09 9.52
CA GLU A 24 8.25 -0.83 9.20
C GLU A 24 7.36 -0.32 8.06
N SER A 25 7.98 0.25 7.03
CA SER A 25 7.30 0.89 5.90
C SER A 25 7.86 0.45 4.54
N VAL A 26 7.16 0.80 3.47
CA VAL A 26 7.65 0.62 2.10
C VAL A 26 8.93 1.41 1.83
N GLN A 27 9.02 2.65 2.32
CA GLN A 27 10.20 3.50 2.14
C GLN A 27 11.44 2.89 2.79
N MET A 28 11.31 2.35 4.01
CA MET A 28 12.41 1.65 4.69
C MET A 28 12.96 0.50 3.84
N LEU A 29 12.09 -0.25 3.14
CA LEU A 29 12.55 -1.34 2.27
C LEU A 29 13.43 -0.85 1.14
N LEU A 30 13.05 0.25 0.49
CA LEU A 30 13.79 0.81 -0.63
C LEU A 30 15.14 1.41 -0.21
N ASP A 31 15.20 1.90 1.03
CA ASP A 31 16.41 2.44 1.62
C ASP A 31 17.39 1.32 2.04
N GLN A 32 16.87 0.16 2.44
CA GLN A 32 17.68 -0.96 2.92
C GLN A 32 18.06 -1.97 1.83
N HIS A 33 17.16 -2.19 0.85
CA HIS A 33 17.28 -3.22 -0.16
C HIS A 33 17.18 -2.59 -1.55
N PRO A 34 18.26 -2.54 -2.35
CA PRO A 34 18.19 -2.10 -3.73
C PRO A 34 17.21 -2.97 -4.53
N CYS A 35 16.43 -2.37 -5.44
CA CYS A 35 15.39 -3.07 -6.20
C CYS A 35 15.93 -4.30 -6.96
N GLU A 36 17.18 -4.22 -7.41
CA GLU A 36 17.89 -5.27 -8.16
C GLU A 36 18.15 -6.51 -7.29
N THR A 37 18.12 -6.36 -5.97
CA THR A 37 18.33 -7.45 -5.01
C THR A 37 17.03 -8.15 -4.61
N MET A 38 15.87 -7.68 -5.08
CA MET A 38 14.56 -8.20 -4.67
C MET A 38 14.07 -9.42 -5.49
N GLY A 39 14.80 -9.84 -6.52
CA GLY A 39 14.40 -10.95 -7.39
C GLY A 39 13.53 -10.53 -8.58
N ASP A 40 12.78 -11.48 -9.15
CA ASP A 40 11.96 -11.27 -10.34
C ASP A 40 10.50 -10.95 -9.98
N PRO A 41 9.94 -9.79 -10.39
CA PRO A 41 8.54 -9.43 -10.11
C PRO A 41 7.50 -10.36 -10.75
N GLU A 42 7.87 -11.18 -11.72
CA GLU A 42 6.98 -12.18 -12.34
C GLU A 42 7.04 -13.55 -11.62
N GLU A 43 7.99 -13.75 -10.70
CA GLU A 43 8.10 -14.97 -9.88
C GLU A 43 7.31 -14.82 -8.58
N GLU A 44 6.18 -15.52 -8.46
CA GLU A 44 5.35 -15.50 -7.25
C GLU A 44 6.15 -15.84 -5.99
N GLY A 45 6.00 -15.01 -4.96
CA GLY A 45 6.71 -15.15 -3.68
C GLY A 45 8.13 -14.58 -3.66
N SER A 46 8.63 -14.01 -4.78
CA SER A 46 9.85 -13.21 -4.75
C SER A 46 9.64 -11.90 -3.98
N GLY A 47 10.72 -11.26 -3.53
CA GLY A 47 10.65 -9.93 -2.92
C GLY A 47 10.07 -8.90 -3.90
N ALA A 48 10.48 -8.95 -5.16
CA ALA A 48 10.00 -8.06 -6.21
C ALA A 48 8.51 -8.28 -6.51
N TRP A 49 8.04 -9.54 -6.46
CA TRP A 49 6.64 -9.87 -6.62
C TRP A 49 5.80 -9.31 -5.47
N HIS A 50 6.21 -9.55 -4.23
CA HIS A 50 5.54 -8.97 -3.05
C HIS A 50 5.49 -7.45 -3.11
N PHE A 51 6.58 -6.80 -3.55
CA PHE A 51 6.63 -5.35 -3.69
C PHE A 51 5.62 -4.84 -4.72
N ARG A 52 5.58 -5.46 -5.91
CA ARG A 52 4.62 -5.10 -6.95
C ARG A 52 3.18 -5.38 -6.51
N HIS A 53 2.93 -6.54 -5.93
CA HIS A 53 1.62 -6.94 -5.45
C HIS A 53 1.07 -5.96 -4.39
N MET A 54 1.93 -5.45 -3.51
CA MET A 54 1.58 -4.41 -2.54
C MET A 54 1.03 -3.14 -3.22
N CYS A 55 1.62 -2.72 -4.34
CA CYS A 55 1.14 -1.55 -5.10
C CYS A 55 -0.20 -1.83 -5.78
N GLU A 56 -0.38 -3.05 -6.31
CA GLU A 56 -1.62 -3.49 -6.95
C GLU A 56 -2.76 -3.62 -5.94
N VAL A 57 -2.50 -4.23 -4.78
CA VAL A 57 -3.51 -4.46 -3.75
C VAL A 57 -3.95 -3.17 -3.05
N PHE A 58 -3.07 -2.17 -2.96
CA PHE A 58 -3.47 -0.83 -2.52
C PHE A 58 -4.65 -0.29 -3.34
N ARG A 59 -4.57 -0.39 -4.67
CA ARG A 59 -5.64 0.08 -5.57
C ARG A 59 -6.91 -0.76 -5.45
N VAL A 60 -6.78 -2.06 -5.19
CA VAL A 60 -7.94 -2.94 -4.92
C VAL A 60 -8.67 -2.48 -3.66
N HIS A 61 -7.93 -2.18 -2.59
CA HIS A 61 -8.51 -1.68 -1.35
C HIS A 61 -9.08 -0.27 -1.52
N ALA A 62 -8.36 0.62 -2.21
CA ALA A 62 -8.83 1.98 -2.49
C ALA A 62 -10.14 1.95 -3.27
N ARG A 63 -10.25 1.11 -4.30
CA ARG A 63 -11.47 0.91 -5.10
C ARG A 63 -12.67 0.54 -4.25
N ALA A 64 -12.50 -0.27 -3.21
CA ALA A 64 -13.59 -0.66 -2.33
C ALA A 64 -14.17 0.56 -1.59
N VAL A 65 -13.33 1.54 -1.28
CA VAL A 65 -13.71 2.75 -0.54
C VAL A 65 -14.21 3.86 -1.47
N ILE A 66 -13.44 4.19 -2.51
CA ILE A 66 -13.68 5.39 -3.35
C ILE A 66 -14.36 5.07 -4.69
N GLY A 67 -14.60 3.78 -4.96
CA GLY A 67 -15.25 3.29 -6.17
C GLY A 67 -14.31 3.11 -7.36
N GLU A 68 -14.73 2.24 -8.29
CA GLU A 68 -13.97 1.94 -9.52
C GLU A 68 -13.84 3.14 -10.44
N THR A 69 -14.87 3.99 -10.55
CA THR A 69 -14.83 5.16 -11.42
C THR A 69 -13.70 6.11 -11.06
N GLU A 70 -13.46 6.31 -9.75
CA GLU A 70 -12.38 7.17 -9.28
C GLU A 70 -11.01 6.54 -9.54
N VAL A 71 -10.82 5.28 -9.12
CA VAL A 71 -9.54 4.55 -9.30
C VAL A 71 -9.17 4.37 -10.78
N ALA A 72 -10.16 4.22 -11.67
CA ALA A 72 -9.93 4.09 -13.11
C ALA A 72 -9.31 5.35 -13.75
N THR A 73 -9.36 6.51 -13.07
CA THR A 73 -8.69 7.75 -13.52
C THR A 73 -7.20 7.78 -13.18
N TRP A 74 -6.72 6.87 -12.32
CA TRP A 74 -5.34 6.86 -11.87
C TRP A 74 -4.40 6.35 -12.98
N PRO A 75 -3.14 6.83 -13.04
CA PRO A 75 -2.17 6.36 -14.02
C PRO A 75 -1.99 4.83 -13.96
N SER A 76 -1.66 4.17 -15.06
CA SER A 76 -1.37 2.73 -15.05
C SER A 76 -0.18 2.41 -14.13
N MET A 77 -0.20 1.22 -13.51
CA MET A 77 0.92 0.78 -12.67
C MET A 77 2.16 0.57 -13.56
N PRO A 78 3.30 1.20 -13.24
CA PRO A 78 4.54 0.98 -13.98
C PRO A 78 5.09 -0.43 -13.75
N LYS A 79 6.04 -0.85 -14.59
CA LYS A 79 6.69 -2.17 -14.45
C LYS A 79 7.89 -2.18 -13.48
N GLY A 80 8.59 -1.04 -13.35
CA GLY A 80 9.79 -0.96 -12.52
C GLY A 80 9.45 -0.76 -11.04
N LEU A 81 10.08 -1.50 -10.13
CA LEU A 81 9.77 -1.48 -8.70
C LEU A 81 9.89 -0.08 -8.07
N ARG A 82 10.94 0.66 -8.41
CA ARG A 82 11.12 2.04 -7.92
C ARG A 82 10.02 2.98 -8.41
N ALA A 83 9.59 2.81 -9.66
CA ALA A 83 8.46 3.57 -10.17
C ALA A 83 7.14 3.14 -9.50
N CYS A 84 6.96 1.84 -9.20
CA CYS A 84 5.79 1.35 -8.45
C CYS A 84 5.72 1.99 -7.06
N ALA A 85 6.86 2.10 -6.36
CA ALA A 85 6.92 2.76 -5.06
C ALA A 85 6.45 4.22 -5.10
N MET A 86 6.96 4.98 -6.08
CA MET A 86 6.54 6.36 -6.29
C MET A 86 5.05 6.44 -6.60
N THR A 87 4.55 5.57 -7.48
CA THR A 87 3.13 5.49 -7.81
C THR A 87 2.28 5.14 -6.59
N LEU A 88 2.70 4.20 -5.75
CA LEU A 88 2.00 3.86 -4.50
C LEU A 88 1.88 5.07 -3.57
N LYS A 89 2.96 5.84 -3.40
CA LYS A 89 2.93 7.06 -2.58
C LYS A 89 1.97 8.10 -3.15
N GLU A 90 2.00 8.33 -4.46
CA GLU A 90 1.09 9.26 -5.10
C GLU A 90 -0.37 8.80 -5.03
N ASP A 91 -0.62 7.50 -5.21
CA ASP A 91 -1.96 6.92 -5.11
C ASP A 91 -2.51 7.00 -3.68
N ALA A 92 -1.65 6.81 -2.66
CA ALA A 92 -2.01 7.03 -1.26
C ALA A 92 -2.33 8.50 -0.96
N MET A 93 -1.61 9.44 -1.59
CA MET A 93 -1.95 10.86 -1.53
C MET A 93 -3.29 11.16 -2.21
N ARG A 94 -3.57 10.59 -3.39
CA ARG A 94 -4.86 10.74 -4.10
C ARG A 94 -6.01 10.19 -3.26
N PHE A 95 -5.84 8.99 -2.70
CA PHE A 95 -6.78 8.36 -1.79
C PHE A 95 -7.06 9.23 -0.55
N THR A 96 -6.00 9.74 0.08
CA THR A 96 -6.10 10.63 1.25
C THR A 96 -6.89 11.90 0.92
N ILE A 97 -6.54 12.57 -0.18
CA ILE A 97 -7.23 13.79 -0.62
C ILE A 97 -8.71 13.50 -0.89
N TRP A 98 -9.02 12.40 -1.58
CA TRP A 98 -10.39 12.02 -1.87
C TRP A 98 -11.17 11.79 -0.58
N CYS A 99 -10.60 11.03 0.37
CA CYS A 99 -11.26 10.71 1.63
C CYS A 99 -11.55 11.96 2.47
N MET A 100 -10.60 12.89 2.52
CA MET A 100 -10.77 14.14 3.25
C MET A 100 -11.74 15.11 2.57
N THR A 101 -11.90 15.03 1.24
CA THR A 101 -12.82 15.88 0.46
C THR A 101 -14.25 15.35 0.48
N HIS A 102 -14.42 14.03 0.59
CA HIS A 102 -15.71 13.34 0.54
C HIS A 102 -16.00 12.62 1.85
N VAL A 103 -15.59 13.21 2.98
CA VAL A 103 -15.68 12.57 4.30
C VAL A 103 -17.10 12.13 4.67
N ASP A 104 -18.11 12.90 4.25
CA ASP A 104 -19.53 12.60 4.47
C ASP A 104 -20.04 11.42 3.62
N GLN A 105 -19.28 10.97 2.63
CA GLN A 105 -19.61 9.79 1.79
C GLN A 105 -18.97 8.50 2.32
N ILE A 106 -18.13 8.61 3.35
CA ILE A 106 -17.42 7.48 3.94
C ILE A 106 -18.24 6.96 5.12
N GLU A 107 -19.02 5.91 4.90
CA GLU A 107 -19.77 5.26 5.99
C GLU A 107 -19.45 3.78 6.05
N ARG A 108 -19.87 3.03 5.01
CA ARG A 108 -19.69 1.58 4.92
C ARG A 108 -19.05 1.18 3.61
N VAL A 109 -18.20 0.17 3.70
CA VAL A 109 -17.43 -0.39 2.59
C VAL A 109 -17.83 -1.84 2.42
N THR A 110 -18.09 -2.25 1.18
CA THR A 110 -18.35 -3.66 0.86
C THR A 110 -17.05 -4.31 0.36
N TYR A 111 -16.47 -5.18 1.18
CA TYR A 111 -15.25 -5.92 0.85
C TYR A 111 -15.34 -7.36 1.40
N GLY A 112 -15.99 -8.24 0.62
CA GLY A 112 -16.39 -9.58 1.06
C GLY A 112 -17.62 -9.56 1.97
N GLU A 113 -17.57 -8.74 3.03
CA GLU A 113 -18.67 -8.37 3.90
C GLU A 113 -18.78 -6.84 4.04
N GLU A 114 -19.86 -6.37 4.66
CA GLU A 114 -20.06 -4.95 4.92
C GLU A 114 -19.31 -4.56 6.21
N MET A 115 -18.43 -3.56 6.11
CA MET A 115 -17.55 -3.13 7.21
C MET A 115 -17.43 -1.61 7.28
N GLY A 116 -16.97 -1.10 8.41
CA GLY A 116 -16.67 0.32 8.59
C GLY A 116 -15.39 0.73 7.86
N PHE A 117 -15.24 2.03 7.59
CA PHE A 117 -14.02 2.58 6.99
C PHE A 117 -12.77 2.25 7.81
N GLU A 118 -12.83 2.38 9.15
CA GLU A 118 -11.72 2.07 10.04
C GLU A 118 -11.23 0.63 9.89
N GLU A 119 -12.16 -0.33 9.78
CA GLU A 119 -11.84 -1.73 9.56
C GLU A 119 -11.16 -1.94 8.20
N MET A 120 -11.69 -1.28 7.16
CA MET A 120 -11.14 -1.34 5.81
C MET A 120 -9.72 -0.77 5.73
N VAL A 121 -9.46 0.42 6.30
CA VAL A 121 -8.10 0.99 6.33
C VAL A 121 -7.18 0.17 7.21
N GLY A 122 -7.69 -0.44 8.30
CA GLY A 122 -6.93 -1.39 9.09
C GLY A 122 -6.50 -2.63 8.29
N ILE A 123 -7.38 -3.18 7.45
CA ILE A 123 -7.04 -4.27 6.51
C ILE A 123 -6.00 -3.81 5.51
N MET A 124 -6.21 -2.65 4.89
CA MET A 124 -5.28 -2.07 3.92
C MET A 124 -3.88 -1.91 4.51
N SER A 125 -3.74 -1.25 5.66
CA SER A 125 -2.45 -1.04 6.34
C SER A 125 -1.78 -2.35 6.73
N ARG A 126 -2.52 -3.33 7.28
CA ARG A 126 -1.94 -4.64 7.61
C ARG A 126 -1.44 -5.37 6.37
N HIS A 127 -2.14 -5.28 5.25
CA HIS A 127 -1.75 -5.93 4.00
C HIS A 127 -0.47 -5.31 3.43
N LEU A 128 -0.35 -3.97 3.46
CA LEU A 128 0.88 -3.27 3.07
C LEU A 128 2.06 -3.70 3.95
N VAL A 129 1.92 -3.62 5.27
CA VAL A 129 2.99 -3.97 6.22
C VAL A 129 3.37 -5.45 6.11
N TRP A 130 2.41 -6.35 5.91
CA TRP A 130 2.68 -7.77 5.73
C TRP A 130 3.54 -8.04 4.49
N HIS A 131 3.19 -7.44 3.36
CA HIS A 131 4.02 -7.55 2.15
C HIS A 131 5.37 -6.89 2.34
N ALA A 132 5.43 -5.73 2.98
CA ALA A 132 6.69 -5.06 3.25
C ALA A 132 7.64 -5.97 4.07
N ALA A 133 7.13 -6.61 5.12
CA ALA A 133 7.88 -7.59 5.88
C ALA A 133 8.31 -8.79 5.01
N ALA A 134 7.44 -9.29 4.14
CA ALA A 134 7.78 -10.39 3.22
C ALA A 134 8.95 -10.01 2.29
N VAL A 135 8.96 -8.80 1.71
CA VAL A 135 10.11 -8.30 0.92
C VAL A 135 11.37 -8.27 1.77
N HIS A 136 11.30 -7.71 2.97
CA HIS A 136 12.45 -7.58 3.87
C HIS A 136 13.08 -8.95 4.19
N TYR A 137 12.26 -9.92 4.62
CA TYR A 137 12.74 -11.25 4.97
C TYR A 137 13.22 -12.03 3.74
N TRP A 138 12.57 -11.87 2.59
CA TRP A 138 13.04 -12.47 1.35
C TRP A 138 14.44 -11.95 1.00
N CYS A 139 14.68 -10.64 1.07
CA CYS A 139 15.98 -10.04 0.77
C CYS A 139 17.07 -10.53 1.74
N ILE A 140 16.75 -10.63 3.04
CA ILE A 140 17.70 -11.17 4.04
C ILE A 140 18.05 -12.64 3.75
N TRP A 141 17.05 -13.48 3.49
CA TRP A 141 17.28 -14.93 3.37
C TRP A 141 17.79 -15.36 2.00
N LYS A 142 17.40 -14.68 0.92
CA LYS A 142 17.77 -15.04 -0.46
C LYS A 142 18.84 -14.11 -1.03
N GLY A 143 18.76 -12.81 -0.80
CA GLY A 143 19.76 -11.83 -1.23
C GLY A 143 21.12 -11.98 -0.54
N GLY A 144 21.16 -12.56 0.67
CA GLY A 144 22.39 -12.91 1.37
C GLY A 144 23.09 -14.20 0.88
N SER A 145 22.49 -14.96 -0.04
CA SER A 145 23.01 -16.27 -0.47
C SER A 145 24.13 -16.19 -1.53
N GLY A 146 24.58 -14.97 -1.86
CA GLY A 146 25.64 -14.72 -2.85
C GLY A 146 27.07 -14.77 -2.29
N GLU A 147 27.23 -14.91 -0.97
CA GLU A 147 28.54 -15.10 -0.32
C GLU A 147 28.47 -16.31 0.63
N GLY A 148 28.80 -17.48 0.09
CA GLY A 148 29.00 -18.74 0.81
C GLY A 148 29.83 -19.69 -0.03
#